data_AF-A0A7R9L5F5-F1
#
_entry.id   AF-A0A7R9L5F5-F1
#
_cell.length_a   1.000
_cell.length_b   1.000
_cell.length_c   1.000
_cell.angle_alpha   90.00
_cell.angle_beta   90.00
_cell.angle_gamma   90.00
#
_symmetry.space_group_name_H-M   'P 1'
#
loop_
_entity.id
_entity.type
_entity.pdbx_description
1 polymer ?
#
loop_
_entity_poly.entity_id
_entity_poly.type
_entity_poly.pdbx_seq_one_letter_code
_entity_poly.pdbx_strand_id
1 'polypeptide(L)'
;MSDNKTYLGFDFSTQQLKALAVNESLHVIHESCVHFDTDLPEFRTHGGVNQNPDQHTATAPPVMWVKALDLVLERLKIDGIDYSTVVSISGSGQQHGSVYWKRGAIHTLKSLNANNFLHNQLSQCFSCRDSPVWMDSSTTQQ
;
A
#
# COMPACT_ATOMS: atom_id res chain seq x y z
N MET A 1 -7.62 -33.70 0.42
CA MET A 1 -7.45 -32.25 0.19
C MET A 1 -6.07 -31.93 0.72
N SER A 2 -5.05 -32.01 -0.13
CA SER A 2 -3.66 -31.79 0.29
C SER A 2 -3.41 -30.28 0.40
N ASP A 3 -3.57 -29.77 1.62
CA ASP A 3 -2.60 -28.95 2.36
C ASP A 3 -1.56 -28.18 1.55
N ASN A 4 -1.96 -27.04 1.00
CA ASN A 4 -0.97 -26.02 0.66
C ASN A 4 -1.49 -24.65 1.09
N LYS A 5 -1.85 -24.50 2.38
CA LYS A 5 -2.35 -23.21 2.88
C LYS A 5 -1.23 -22.18 2.85
N THR A 6 -1.58 -20.98 2.40
CA THR A 6 -0.68 -19.85 2.30
C THR A 6 -1.18 -18.68 3.16
N TYR A 7 -0.24 -17.94 3.74
CA TYR A 7 -0.47 -16.77 4.58
C TYR A 7 0.19 -15.57 3.91
N LEU A 8 -0.59 -14.53 3.61
CA LEU A 8 -0.10 -13.34 2.92
C LEU A 8 0.21 -12.23 3.93
N GLY A 9 1.45 -11.74 3.90
CA GLY A 9 1.91 -10.62 4.72
C GLY A 9 2.23 -9.41 3.85
N PHE A 10 1.79 -8.23 4.28
CA PHE A 10 2.17 -6.96 3.65
C PHE A 10 3.00 -6.09 4.59
N ASP A 11 3.90 -5.29 4.03
CA ASP A 11 4.57 -4.19 4.73
C ASP A 11 4.43 -2.90 3.93
N PHE A 12 3.53 -2.01 4.37
CA PHE A 12 3.35 -0.67 3.83
C PHE A 12 4.38 0.27 4.46
N SER A 13 5.63 0.16 4.00
CA SER A 13 6.76 0.94 4.50
C SER A 13 6.80 2.37 3.91
N THR A 14 7.85 3.13 4.24
CA THR A 14 8.02 4.50 3.74
C THR A 14 8.41 4.55 2.26
N GLN A 15 9.30 3.66 1.81
CA GLN A 15 9.88 3.72 0.45
C GLN A 15 9.28 2.71 -0.53
N GLN A 16 8.56 1.73 -0.01
CA GLN A 16 8.06 0.61 -0.78
C GLN A 16 6.88 -0.07 -0.09
N LEU A 17 6.13 -0.83 -0.88
CA LEU A 17 5.20 -1.83 -0.38
C LEU A 17 5.80 -3.21 -0.66
N LYS A 18 5.98 -4.02 0.38
CA LYS A 18 6.44 -5.41 0.25
C LYS A 18 5.28 -6.38 0.51
N ALA A 19 5.26 -7.51 -0.20
CA ALA A 19 4.35 -8.61 0.05
C ALA A 19 5.11 -9.94 0.10
N LEU A 20 4.73 -10.79 1.04
CA LEU A 20 5.29 -12.13 1.24
C LEU A 20 4.18 -13.16 1.34
N ALA A 21 4.34 -14.29 0.67
CA ALA A 21 3.51 -15.47 0.84
C ALA A 21 4.29 -16.54 1.60
N VAL A 22 3.72 -17.05 2.68
CA VAL A 22 4.35 -18.04 3.57
C VAL A 22 3.50 -19.31 3.63
N ASN A 23 4.13 -20.48 3.60
CA ASN A 23 3.42 -21.76 3.72
C ASN A 23 3.26 -22.22 5.18
N GLU A 24 2.58 -23.35 5.42
CA GLU A 24 2.36 -23.91 6.77
C GLU A 24 3.66 -24.29 7.52
N SER A 25 4.77 -24.48 6.80
CA SER A 25 6.09 -24.72 7.38
C SER A 25 6.86 -23.43 7.69
N LEU A 26 6.20 -22.27 7.59
CA LEU A 26 6.79 -20.94 7.79
C LEU A 26 7.89 -20.57 6.79
N HIS A 27 7.93 -21.23 5.63
CA HIS A 27 8.83 -20.86 4.55
C HIS A 27 8.19 -19.81 3.65
N VAL A 28 8.97 -18.79 3.30
CA VAL A 28 8.60 -17.83 2.25
C VAL A 28 8.64 -18.55 0.91
N ILE A 29 7.49 -18.56 0.22
CA ILE A 29 7.33 -19.22 -1.08
C ILE A 29 7.20 -18.21 -2.23
N HIS A 30 6.73 -16.99 -1.95
CA HIS A 30 6.77 -15.86 -2.88
C HIS A 30 7.12 -14.58 -2.12
N GLU A 31 7.88 -13.70 -2.77
CA GLU A 31 8.19 -12.36 -2.29
C GLU A 31 8.12 -11.41 -3.47
N SER A 32 7.46 -10.26 -3.27
CA SER A 32 7.45 -9.18 -4.23
C SER A 32 7.43 -7.84 -3.52
N CYS A 33 7.87 -6.80 -4.22
CA CYS A 33 7.82 -5.44 -3.70
C CYS A 33 7.53 -4.44 -4.81
N VAL A 34 7.10 -3.25 -4.43
CA VAL A 34 6.92 -2.08 -5.30
C VAL A 34 7.64 -0.91 -4.66
N HIS A 35 8.71 -0.43 -5.29
CA HIS A 35 9.50 0.71 -4.85
C HIS A 35 8.86 1.99 -5.39
N PHE A 36 8.44 2.89 -4.50
CA PHE A 36 7.58 4.01 -4.89
C PHE A 36 8.23 4.94 -5.92
N ASP A 37 9.49 5.34 -5.71
CA ASP A 37 10.15 6.30 -6.59
C ASP A 37 10.43 5.74 -7.99
N THR A 38 10.75 4.43 -8.09
CA THR A 38 11.13 3.79 -9.36
C THR A 38 9.95 3.19 -10.11
N ASP A 39 9.01 2.57 -9.39
CA ASP A 39 7.86 1.90 -9.99
C ASP A 39 6.65 2.83 -10.18
N LEU A 40 6.57 3.93 -9.42
CA LEU A 40 5.48 4.89 -9.47
C LEU A 40 6.01 6.35 -9.62
N PRO A 41 6.90 6.62 -10.60
CA PRO A 41 7.59 7.91 -10.73
C PRO A 41 6.65 9.09 -10.96
N GLU A 42 5.41 8.86 -11.40
CA GLU A 42 4.39 9.88 -11.58
C GLU A 42 4.01 10.63 -10.29
N PHE A 43 4.24 10.03 -9.11
CA PHE A 43 4.00 10.69 -7.82
C PHE A 43 5.14 11.60 -7.37
N ARG A 44 6.30 11.54 -8.04
CA ARG A 44 7.45 12.43 -7.83
C ARG A 44 7.99 12.46 -6.40
N THR A 45 7.85 11.35 -5.69
CA THR A 45 8.42 11.17 -4.35
C THR A 45 9.93 11.02 -4.41
N HIS A 46 10.59 11.31 -3.29
CA HIS A 46 11.99 11.01 -3.04
C HIS A 46 12.09 10.29 -1.69
N GLY A 47 12.60 9.06 -1.68
CA GLY A 47 12.49 8.16 -0.54
C GLY A 47 11.04 7.83 -0.19
N GLY A 48 10.14 7.80 -1.19
CA GLY A 48 8.71 7.52 -0.99
C GLY A 48 7.90 8.64 -0.34
N VAL A 49 8.47 9.84 -0.19
CA VAL A 49 7.79 11.00 0.39
C VAL A 49 7.97 12.28 -0.43
N ASN A 50 7.05 13.21 -0.22
CA ASN A 50 7.10 14.60 -0.63
C ASN A 50 7.47 15.46 0.58
N GLN A 51 8.65 16.09 0.53
CA GLN A 51 9.06 17.09 1.51
C GLN A 51 8.58 18.48 1.05
N ASN A 52 7.92 19.21 1.94
CA ASN A 52 7.55 20.59 1.66
C ASN A 52 8.76 21.53 1.75
N PRO A 53 8.66 22.74 1.16
CA PRO A 53 9.72 23.75 1.24
C PRO A 53 10.09 24.18 2.67
N ASP A 54 9.19 23.97 3.64
CA ASP A 54 9.44 24.25 5.06
C ASP A 54 10.42 23.27 5.73
N GLN A 55 10.82 22.19 5.04
CA GLN A 55 11.69 21.11 5.51
C GLN A 55 11.18 20.34 6.75
N HIS A 56 9.99 20.66 7.24
CA HIS A 56 9.41 20.05 8.44
C HIS A 56 8.23 19.16 8.10
N THR A 57 7.47 19.50 7.06
CA THR A 57 6.30 18.74 6.65
C THR A 57 6.72 17.65 5.67
N ALA A 58 6.41 16.40 6.02
CA ALA A 58 6.72 15.22 5.22
C ALA A 58 5.45 14.42 4.96
N THR A 59 5.11 14.22 3.69
CA THR A 59 3.85 13.61 3.28
C THR A 59 4.02 12.56 2.19
N ALA A 60 3.02 11.73 1.96
CA ALA A 60 2.95 10.84 0.81
C ALA A 60 1.50 10.74 0.29
N PRO A 61 1.27 10.58 -1.03
CA PRO A 61 -0.09 10.50 -1.56
C PRO A 61 -0.73 9.14 -1.23
N PRO A 62 -1.90 9.06 -0.56
CA PRO A 62 -2.52 7.76 -0.24
C PRO A 62 -2.85 6.91 -1.47
N VAL A 63 -3.18 7.54 -2.59
CA VAL A 63 -3.46 6.84 -3.85
C VAL A 63 -2.21 6.14 -4.42
N MET A 64 -1.00 6.60 -4.08
CA MET A 64 0.26 5.91 -4.41
C MET A 64 0.33 4.56 -3.71
N TRP A 65 -0.02 4.50 -2.41
CA TRP A 65 -0.07 3.24 -1.66
C TRP A 65 -1.12 2.28 -2.20
N VAL A 66 -2.28 2.80 -2.62
CA VAL A 66 -3.32 1.99 -3.28
C VAL A 66 -2.80 1.42 -4.61
N LYS A 67 -2.13 2.24 -5.43
CA LYS A 67 -1.56 1.78 -6.69
C LYS A 67 -0.44 0.76 -6.49
N ALA A 68 0.38 0.93 -5.46
CA ALA A 68 1.40 -0.05 -5.08
C ALA A 68 0.77 -1.40 -4.71
N LEU A 69 -0.39 -1.41 -4.06
CA LEU A 69 -1.12 -2.64 -3.75
C LEU A 69 -1.62 -3.33 -5.04
N ASP A 70 -2.18 -2.58 -6.00
CA ASP A 70 -2.55 -3.16 -7.31
C ASP A 70 -1.35 -3.85 -7.96
N LEU A 71 -0.21 -3.16 -8.02
CA LEU A 71 1.01 -3.67 -8.66
C LEU A 71 1.61 -4.88 -7.95
N VAL A 72 1.67 -4.88 -6.60
CA VAL A 72 2.28 -6.01 -5.88
C VAL A 72 1.43 -7.28 -6.03
N LEU A 73 0.10 -7.14 -6.04
CA LEU A 73 -0.81 -8.26 -6.24
C LEU A 73 -0.68 -8.83 -7.66
N GLU A 74 -0.49 -7.97 -8.65
CA GLU A 74 -0.20 -8.41 -10.02
C GLU A 74 1.16 -9.09 -10.13
N ARG A 75 2.21 -8.55 -9.52
CA ARG A 75 3.55 -9.16 -9.50
C ARG A 75 3.53 -10.55 -8.85
N LEU A 76 2.91 -10.70 -7.68
CA LEU A 76 2.75 -12.00 -7.03
C LEU A 76 1.99 -13.00 -7.92
N LYS A 77 0.98 -12.54 -8.67
CA LYS A 77 0.25 -13.38 -9.63
C LYS A 77 1.15 -13.85 -10.76
N ILE A 78 1.97 -12.96 -11.31
CA ILE A 78 2.96 -13.28 -12.36
C ILE A 78 4.00 -14.27 -11.84
N ASP A 79 4.41 -14.12 -10.58
CA ASP A 79 5.34 -15.02 -9.87
C ASP A 79 4.72 -16.39 -9.53
N GLY A 80 3.44 -16.60 -9.86
CA GLY A 80 2.78 -17.90 -9.80
C GLY A 80 2.06 -18.20 -8.50
N ILE A 81 1.78 -17.20 -7.65
CA ILE A 81 0.97 -17.44 -6.45
C ILE A 81 -0.42 -17.96 -6.83
N ASP A 82 -0.87 -19.01 -6.15
CA ASP A 82 -2.27 -19.45 -6.21
C ASP A 82 -3.07 -18.78 -5.09
N TYR A 83 -3.75 -17.68 -5.42
CA TYR A 83 -4.58 -16.95 -4.46
C TYR A 83 -5.71 -17.79 -3.84
N SER A 84 -6.13 -18.90 -4.45
CA SER A 84 -7.13 -19.80 -3.87
C SER A 84 -6.63 -20.52 -2.62
N THR A 85 -5.31 -20.55 -2.42
CA THR A 85 -4.65 -21.15 -1.24
C THR A 85 -4.49 -20.20 -0.06
N VAL A 86 -4.72 -18.90 -0.26
CA VAL A 86 -4.52 -17.88 0.78
C VAL A 86 -5.64 -17.97 1.81
N VAL A 87 -5.31 -18.40 3.02
CA VAL A 87 -6.29 -18.60 4.10
C VAL A 87 -6.37 -17.43 5.07
N SER A 88 -5.34 -16.59 5.12
CA SER A 88 -5.35 -15.37 5.91
C SER A 88 -4.38 -14.34 5.37
N ILE A 89 -4.66 -13.08 5.70
CA ILE A 89 -3.89 -11.91 5.30
C ILE A 89 -3.64 -11.07 6.54
N SER A 90 -2.42 -10.58 6.71
CA SER A 90 -2.08 -9.57 7.71
C SER A 90 -1.05 -8.60 7.12
N GLY A 91 -0.69 -7.57 7.86
CA GLY A 91 0.40 -6.70 7.45
C GLY A 91 0.75 -5.65 8.48
N SER A 92 1.85 -4.97 8.21
CA SER A 92 2.31 -3.76 8.88
C SER A 92 2.09 -2.54 7.99
N GLY A 93 2.02 -1.38 8.64
CA GLY A 93 2.17 -0.10 7.98
C GLY A 93 3.13 0.77 8.76
N GLN A 94 3.79 1.68 8.07
CA GLN A 94 4.61 2.70 8.72
C GLN A 94 3.81 3.41 9.82
N GLN A 95 4.42 3.53 10.99
CA GLN A 95 3.75 4.08 12.16
C GLN A 95 3.47 5.58 11.98
N HIS A 96 2.55 6.13 12.77
CA HIS A 96 2.19 7.56 12.82
C HIS A 96 1.60 8.18 11.55
N GLY A 97 1.69 7.51 10.39
CA GLY A 97 1.00 7.92 9.17
C GLY A 97 -0.52 7.86 9.34
N SER A 98 -1.23 8.78 8.70
CA SER A 98 -2.70 8.85 8.79
C SER A 98 -3.33 9.06 7.41
N VAL A 99 -4.49 8.42 7.18
CA VAL A 99 -5.28 8.54 5.94
C VAL A 99 -6.62 9.18 6.23
N TYR A 100 -6.95 10.21 5.47
CA TYR A 100 -8.18 10.97 5.65
C TYR A 100 -9.18 10.61 4.55
N TRP A 101 -10.19 9.82 4.89
CA TRP A 101 -11.24 9.40 3.97
C TRP A 101 -12.27 10.51 3.76
N LYS A 102 -12.62 10.74 2.50
CA LYS A 102 -13.71 11.65 2.13
C LYS A 102 -15.05 11.08 2.57
N ARG A 103 -15.97 11.97 2.99
CA ARG A 103 -17.36 11.58 3.25
C ARG A 103 -17.94 10.84 2.04
N GLY A 104 -18.50 9.67 2.28
CA GLY A 104 -19.09 8.82 1.24
C GLY A 104 -18.16 7.77 0.66
N ALA A 105 -16.84 7.81 0.90
CA ALA A 105 -15.87 6.84 0.37
C ALA A 105 -16.21 5.37 0.69
N ILE A 106 -16.87 5.13 1.82
CA ILE A 106 -17.36 3.79 2.21
C ILE A 106 -18.31 3.16 1.18
N HIS A 107 -19.05 3.97 0.41
CA HIS A 107 -19.94 3.46 -0.63
C HIS A 107 -19.13 2.88 -1.78
N THR A 108 -18.09 3.59 -2.23
CA THR A 108 -17.15 3.10 -3.24
C THR A 108 -16.46 1.81 -2.80
N LEU A 109 -15.99 1.75 -1.54
CA LEU A 109 -15.36 0.54 -0.98
C LEU A 109 -16.31 -0.67 -0.97
N LYS A 110 -17.61 -0.45 -0.72
CA LYS A 110 -18.62 -1.51 -0.73
C LYS A 110 -19.01 -1.97 -2.14
N SER A 111 -18.69 -1.20 -3.17
CA SER A 111 -19.11 -1.45 -4.55
C SER A 111 -17.92 -1.50 -5.52
N LEU A 112 -16.78 -2.03 -5.07
CA LEU A 112 -15.60 -2.20 -5.93
C LEU A 112 -15.90 -3.17 -7.07
N ASN A 113 -15.47 -2.81 -8.28
CA ASN A 113 -15.53 -3.65 -9.47
C ASN A 113 -14.20 -4.38 -9.64
N ALA A 114 -14.24 -5.71 -9.62
CA ALA A 114 -13.06 -6.57 -9.76
C ALA A 114 -12.34 -6.46 -11.12
N ASN A 115 -13.01 -5.89 -12.14
CA ASN A 115 -12.42 -5.68 -13.47
C ASN A 115 -11.63 -4.38 -13.58
N ASN A 116 -11.56 -3.57 -12.51
CA ASN A 116 -10.87 -2.29 -12.49
C ASN A 116 -9.82 -2.25 -11.38
N PHE A 117 -8.73 -1.53 -11.61
CA PHE A 117 -7.73 -1.28 -10.58
C PHE A 117 -8.29 -0.47 -9.41
N LEU A 118 -7.79 -0.74 -8.20
CA LEU A 118 -8.21 -0.05 -6.99
C LEU A 118 -7.87 1.44 -7.03
N HIS A 119 -6.68 1.80 -7.51
CA HIS A 119 -6.23 3.21 -7.54
C HIS A 119 -7.14 4.08 -8.41
N ASN A 120 -7.67 3.54 -9.51
CA ASN A 120 -8.63 4.26 -10.36
C ASN A 120 -9.95 4.51 -9.62
N GLN A 121 -10.46 3.48 -8.95
CA GLN A 121 -11.74 3.54 -8.23
C GLN A 121 -11.67 4.40 -6.96
N LEU A 122 -10.52 4.42 -6.28
CA LEU A 122 -10.33 5.11 -5.00
C LEU A 122 -9.67 6.49 -5.12
N SER A 123 -9.26 6.92 -6.32
CA SER A 123 -8.56 8.21 -6.56
C SER A 123 -9.28 9.43 -5.97
N GLN A 124 -10.61 9.40 -5.89
CA GLN A 124 -11.45 10.50 -5.36
C GLN A 124 -12.00 10.24 -3.94
N CYS A 125 -11.53 9.19 -3.27
CA CYS A 125 -12.03 8.76 -1.96
C CYS A 125 -11.28 9.39 -0.77
N PHE A 126 -10.26 10.22 -1.02
CA PHE A 126 -9.47 10.86 0.03
C PHE A 126 -9.82 12.35 0.15
N SER A 127 -9.93 12.86 1.37
CA SER A 127 -10.16 14.29 1.64
C SER A 127 -8.87 15.09 1.73
N CYS A 128 -7.76 14.42 2.08
CA CYS A 128 -6.42 14.98 1.99
C CYS A 128 -5.68 14.31 0.84
N ARG A 129 -5.09 15.10 -0.07
CA ARG A 129 -4.31 14.57 -1.20
C ARG A 129 -3.00 13.94 -0.72
N ASP A 130 -2.34 14.59 0.23
CA ASP A 130 -1.03 14.22 0.74
C ASP A 130 -1.15 13.93 2.23
N SER A 131 -0.90 12.68 2.63
CA SER A 131 -1.01 12.23 4.01
C SER A 131 0.29 12.45 4.77
N PRO A 132 0.28 12.96 6.02
CA PRO A 132 1.49 13.07 6.83
C PRO A 132 2.02 11.67 7.14
N VAL A 133 3.35 11.57 7.19
CA VAL A 133 4.08 10.34 7.54
C VAL A 133 4.86 10.53 8.83
N TRP A 134 5.49 9.46 9.34
CA TRP A 134 6.27 9.51 10.59
C TRP A 134 7.42 10.53 10.59
N MET A 135 7.92 10.93 9.40
CA MET A 135 8.98 11.92 9.25
C MET A 135 8.50 13.37 9.45
N ASP A 136 7.19 13.59 9.59
CA ASP A 136 6.63 14.92 9.81
C ASP A 136 7.03 15.46 11.19
N SER A 137 7.64 16.65 11.19
CA SER A 137 8.07 17.36 12.40
C SER A 137 7.43 18.75 12.52
N SER A 138 6.38 19.02 11.74
CA SER A 138 5.75 20.34 11.61
C SER A 138 4.78 20.69 12.74
N THR A 139 4.54 19.78 13.67
CA THR A 139 3.46 19.89 14.67
C THR A 139 3.84 20.65 15.95
N THR A 140 5.05 21.23 16.02
CA THR A 140 5.39 22.17 17.09
C THR A 140 4.59 23.46 16.89
N GLN A 141 3.78 23.83 17.87
CA GLN A 141 3.03 25.08 17.85
C GLN A 141 4.01 26.27 17.86
N GLN A 142 3.87 27.18 16.89
CA GLN A 142 4.57 28.46 16.87
C GLN A 142 3.96 29.45 17.85
#